data_AF-A0A7V5HG88-F1
#
_entry.id   AF-A0A7V5HG88-F1
#
_cell.length_a   1.000
_cell.length_b   1.000
_cell.length_c   1.000
_cell.angle_alpha   90.00
_cell.angle_beta   90.00
_cell.angle_gamma   90.00
#
_symmetry.space_group_name_H-M   'P 1'
#
loop_
_entity.id
_entity.type
_entity.pdbx_description
1 polymer ?
#
loop_
_entity_poly.entity_id
_entity_poly.type
_entity_poly.pdbx_seq_one_letter_code
_entity_poly.pdbx_strand_id
1 'polypeptide(L)' 'INLARAHNYNTVISHRSGETEDTFIADISLALGAQQIKTGSLSRSERVAKYNRLLEIENELGEKAVYAGLEPYRVFLSQK' A
#
# COMPACT_ATOMS: atom_id res chain seq x y z
N ILE A 1 -5.68 -9.02 -8.65
CA ILE A 1 -6.44 -8.15 -7.71
C ILE A 1 -7.94 -8.33 -7.84
N ASN A 2 -8.54 -8.20 -9.04
CA ASN A 2 -10.00 -8.28 -9.22
C ASN A 2 -10.61 -9.60 -8.72
N LEU A 3 -9.97 -10.74 -8.97
CA LEU A 3 -10.42 -12.03 -8.45
C LEU A 3 -10.47 -12.05 -6.92
N ALA A 4 -9.41 -11.58 -6.24
CA ALA A 4 -9.37 -11.51 -4.79
C ALA A 4 -10.52 -10.64 -4.24
N ARG A 5 -10.77 -9.48 -4.86
CA ARG A 5 -11.89 -8.59 -4.51
C ARG A 5 -13.26 -9.24 -4.70
N ALA A 6 -13.45 -9.94 -5.82
CA ALA A 6 -14.69 -10.68 -6.10
C ALA A 6 -14.99 -11.75 -5.04
N HIS A 7 -13.95 -12.21 -4.33
CA HIS A 7 -14.05 -13.18 -3.23
C HIS A 7 -13.86 -12.55 -1.84
N ASN A 8 -13.98 -11.23 -1.70
CA ASN A 8 -13.84 -10.51 -0.42
C ASN A 8 -12.46 -10.68 0.27
N TYR A 9 -11.41 -10.97 -0.48
CA TYR A 9 -10.05 -10.98 0.03
C TYR A 9 -9.43 -9.58 -0.03
N ASN A 10 -8.71 -9.23 1.03
CA ASN A 10 -7.81 -8.09 1.02
C ASN A 10 -6.64 -8.34 0.07
N THR A 11 -6.20 -7.28 -0.61
CA THR A 11 -5.04 -7.31 -1.49
C THR A 11 -3.94 -6.42 -0.92
N VAL A 12 -2.74 -7.00 -0.78
CA VAL A 12 -1.54 -6.29 -0.31
C VAL A 12 -0.54 -6.23 -1.46
N ILE A 13 -0.15 -5.03 -1.90
CA ILE A 13 0.95 -4.89 -2.86
C ILE A 13 2.26 -5.09 -2.12
N SER A 14 3.21 -5.84 -2.67
CA SER A 14 4.43 -6.20 -1.95
C SER A 14 5.68 -6.06 -2.82
N HIS A 15 6.75 -5.59 -2.20
CA HIS A 15 8.11 -5.66 -2.74
C HIS A 15 8.65 -7.10 -2.73
N ARG A 16 9.85 -7.29 -3.31
CA ARG A 16 10.62 -8.54 -3.21
C ARG A 16 11.88 -8.35 -2.37
N SER A 17 12.58 -9.46 -2.09
CA SER A 17 13.78 -9.45 -1.24
C SER A 17 14.98 -8.76 -1.89
N GLY A 18 15.10 -8.86 -3.22
CA GLY A 18 16.04 -8.08 -4.02
C GLY A 18 15.27 -7.00 -4.74
N GLU A 19 15.44 -5.75 -4.31
CA GLU A 19 14.65 -4.61 -4.75
C GLU A 19 15.57 -3.48 -5.23
N THR A 20 15.04 -2.61 -6.08
CA THR A 20 15.77 -1.45 -6.63
C THR A 20 15.20 -0.15 -6.08
N GLU A 21 15.67 1.02 -6.52
CA GLU A 21 15.05 2.30 -6.13
C GLU A 21 13.74 2.61 -6.87
N ASP A 22 13.35 1.79 -7.85
CA ASP A 22 12.07 1.92 -8.56
C ASP A 22 10.89 1.95 -7.57
N THR A 23 9.99 2.93 -7.72
CA THR A 23 8.89 3.15 -6.78
C THR A 23 7.53 2.71 -7.31
N PHE A 24 7.47 2.01 -8.45
CA PHE A 24 6.23 1.68 -9.16
C PHE A 24 5.18 1.02 -8.27
N ILE A 25 5.60 0.19 -7.31
CA ILE A 25 4.68 -0.49 -6.40
C ILE A 25 3.93 0.46 -5.45
N ALA A 26 4.46 1.66 -5.18
CA ALA A 26 3.76 2.70 -4.42
C ALA A 26 2.60 3.26 -5.26
N ASP A 27 2.88 3.72 -6.48
CA ASP A 27 1.88 4.28 -7.39
C ASP A 27 0.79 3.26 -7.74
N ILE A 28 1.17 2.01 -8.07
CA ILE A 28 0.18 0.99 -8.43
C ILE A 28 -0.69 0.57 -7.23
N SER A 29 -0.20 0.72 -5.99
CA SER A 29 -0.99 0.43 -4.80
C SER A 29 -2.18 1.37 -4.67
N LEU A 30 -1.94 2.67 -4.92
CA LEU A 30 -3.00 3.67 -4.96
C LEU A 30 -3.89 3.50 -6.20
N ALA A 31 -3.30 3.35 -7.39
CA ALA A 31 -4.05 3.26 -8.66
C ALA A 31 -5.01 2.07 -8.68
N LEU A 32 -4.62 0.96 -8.06
CA LEU A 32 -5.49 -0.20 -7.95
C LEU A 32 -6.48 -0.06 -6.79
N GLY A 33 -6.33 0.88 -5.86
CA GLY A 33 -7.14 0.98 -4.64
C GLY A 33 -6.82 -0.14 -3.63
N ALA A 34 -5.58 -0.61 -3.61
CA ALA A 34 -5.11 -1.54 -2.61
C ALA A 34 -4.88 -0.77 -1.30
N GLN A 35 -5.66 -1.09 -0.27
CA GLN A 35 -5.62 -0.38 1.00
C GLN A 35 -4.41 -0.78 1.88
N GLN A 36 -3.51 -1.61 1.36
CA GLN A 36 -2.36 -2.15 2.08
C GLN A 36 -1.16 -2.32 1.14
N ILE A 37 0.03 -2.00 1.65
CA ILE A 37 1.31 -2.20 0.98
C ILE A 37 2.34 -2.78 1.96
N LYS A 38 3.19 -3.68 1.48
CA LYS A 38 4.31 -4.30 2.21
C LYS A 38 5.61 -4.02 1.45
N THR A 39 6.30 -2.95 1.83
CA THR A 39 7.51 -2.50 1.12
C THR A 39 8.79 -2.51 1.98
N GLY A 40 8.79 -3.29 3.06
CA GLY A 40 9.97 -3.60 3.85
C GLY A 40 10.10 -2.80 5.16
N SER A 41 11.31 -2.76 5.69
CA SER A 41 11.67 -1.99 6.90
C SER A 41 11.87 -0.50 6.56
N LEU A 42 11.90 0.35 7.59
CA LEU A 42 12.25 1.78 7.52
C LEU A 42 13.78 2.00 7.39
N SER A 43 14.46 1.11 6.69
CA SER A 43 15.91 1.14 6.46
C SER A 43 16.22 0.53 5.10
N ARG A 44 17.40 0.86 4.55
CA ARG A 44 17.86 0.56 3.18
C ARG A 44 17.11 1.39 2.12
N SER A 45 17.87 2.08 1.27
CA SER A 45 17.36 3.12 0.36
C SER A 45 16.30 2.58 -0.61
N GLU A 46 16.46 1.35 -1.09
CA GLU A 46 15.51 0.72 -2.02
C GLU A 46 14.11 0.56 -1.41
N ARG A 47 14.00 0.47 -0.08
CA ARG A 47 12.71 0.37 0.64
C ARG A 47 12.15 1.74 0.97
N VAL A 48 13.02 2.62 1.48
CA VAL A 48 12.69 4.00 1.85
C VAL A 48 12.19 4.78 0.63
N ALA A 49 12.72 4.53 -0.57
CA ALA A 49 12.24 5.15 -1.80
C ALA A 49 10.72 5.02 -2.01
N LYS A 50 10.13 3.86 -1.69
CA LYS A 50 8.68 3.64 -1.82
C LYS A 50 7.89 4.41 -0.78
N TYR A 51 8.40 4.49 0.45
CA TYR A 51 7.77 5.31 1.50
C TYR A 51 7.80 6.79 1.14
N ASN A 52 8.94 7.28 0.65
CA ASN A 52 9.06 8.67 0.17
C ASN A 52 8.08 8.94 -0.97
N ARG A 53 7.94 8.01 -1.91
CA ARG A 53 6.96 8.14 -2.99
C ARG A 53 5.52 8.18 -2.47
N LEU A 54 5.16 7.38 -1.46
CA LEU A 54 3.84 7.46 -0.84
C LEU A 54 3.57 8.82 -0.18
N LEU A 55 4.58 9.40 0.48
CA LEU A 55 4.48 10.75 1.07
C LEU A 55 4.32 11.83 -0.01
N GLU A 56 5.05 11.72 -1.12
CA GLU A 56 4.89 12.61 -2.28
C GLU A 56 3.48 12.51 -2.85
N ILE A 57 2.97 11.29 -3.06
CA ILE A 57 1.61 11.04 -3.55
C ILE A 57 0.56 11.62 -2.59
N GLU A 58 0.72 11.43 -1.28
CA GLU A 58 -0.17 12.02 -0.28
C GLU A 58 -0.16 13.55 -0.36
N ASN A 59 1.02 14.15 -0.49
CA ASN A 59 1.18 15.59 -0.64
C ASN A 59 0.58 16.12 -1.96
N GLU A 60 0.71 15.38 -3.07
CA GLU A 60 0.09 15.70 -4.37
C GLU A 60 -1.45 15.66 -4.29
N LEU A 61 -2.02 14.74 -3.52
CA LEU A 61 -3.48 14.59 -3.35
C LEU A 61 -4.07 15.61 -2.37
N GLY A 62 -3.28 16.08 -1.40
CA GLY A 62 -3.72 17.02 -0.38
C GLY A 62 -4.97 16.52 0.37
N GLU A 63 -6.00 17.35 0.45
CA GLU A 63 -7.27 17.02 1.15
C GLU A 63 -8.01 15.81 0.56
N LYS A 64 -7.67 15.36 -0.65
CA LYS A 64 -8.27 14.19 -1.29
C LYS A 64 -7.63 12.88 -0.84
N ALA A 65 -6.50 12.93 -0.13
CA ALA A 65 -5.82 11.74 0.36
C ALA A 65 -6.65 11.04 1.44
N VAL A 66 -6.76 9.71 1.35
CA VAL A 66 -7.46 8.88 2.33
C VAL A 66 -6.54 7.77 2.81
N TYR A 67 -6.20 7.80 4.10
CA TYR A 67 -5.49 6.72 4.76
C TYR A 67 -6.48 5.68 5.31
N ALA A 68 -6.40 4.44 4.83
CA ALA A 68 -7.36 3.39 5.16
C ALA A 68 -7.32 2.92 6.62
N GLY A 69 -6.21 3.15 7.34
CA GLY A 69 -6.08 2.79 8.76
C GLY A 69 -6.45 1.33 9.05
N LEU A 70 -7.46 1.12 9.91
CA LEU A 70 -7.93 -0.21 10.30
C LEU A 70 -9.03 -0.78 9.40
N GLU A 71 -9.56 -0.02 8.43
CA GLU A 71 -10.64 -0.49 7.55
C GLU A 71 -10.35 -1.83 6.88
N PRO A 72 -9.14 -2.12 6.36
CA PRO A 72 -8.87 -3.42 5.76
C PRO A 72 -9.01 -4.58 6.74
N TYR A 73 -8.88 -4.34 8.04
CA TYR A 73 -9.00 -5.36 9.08
C TYR A 73 -10.39 -5.44 9.71
N ARG A 74 -11.33 -4.57 9.31
CA ARG A 74 -12.65 -4.44 9.94
C ARG A 74 -13.42 -5.76 10.03
N VAL A 75 -13.31 -6.63 9.02
CA VAL A 75 -13.97 -7.95 9.01
C VAL A 75 -13.42 -8.87 10.10
N PHE A 76 -12.16 -8.74 10.47
CA PHE A 76 -11.55 -9.53 11.55
C PHE A 76 -11.78 -8.91 12.93
N LEU A 77 -11.84 -7.58 13.00
CA LEU A 77 -12.00 -6.84 14.26
C LEU A 77 -13.45 -6.84 14.77
N SER A 78 -14.43 -6.88 13.88
CA SER A 78 -15.87 -6.93 14.22
C SER A 78 -16.36 -8.29 14.72
N GLN A 79 -15.50 -9.31 14.70
CA GLN A 79 -15.80 -10.66 15.21
C GLN A 79 -15.33 -10.88 16.66
N LYS A 80 -14.90 -9.82 17.34
CA LYS A 80 -14.68 -9.79 18.80
C LYS A 80 -15.82 -9.04 19.48
#